data_AF-A0A7Y2CEP4-F1
#
_entry.id   AF-A0A7Y2CEP4-F1
#
_cell.length_a   1.000
_cell.length_b   1.000
_cell.length_c   1.000
_cell.angle_alpha   90.00
_cell.angle_beta   90.00
_cell.angle_gamma   90.00
#
_symmetry.space_group_name_H-M   'P 1'
#
loop_
_entity.id
_entity.type
_entity.pdbx_description
1 polymer ?
#
loop_
_entity_poly.entity_id
_entity_poly.type
_entity_poly.pdbx_seq_one_letter_code
_entity_poly.pdbx_strand_id
1 'polypeptide(L)'
;MVVLTETGGALVKAWIKGAPIEHSARRQITDVAQLPIVHSHIAAMPDVHFGRGAMVGSVIATKDAIMPAAVGVDIGYGMIAMRLSVTADLLPDDLAINIERTAPHSGIKCVRTFSK
;
A
#
# COMPACT_ATOMS: atom_id res chain seq x y z
N MET A 1 -2.09 2.43 18.23
CA MET A 1 -3.06 1.57 18.94
C MET A 1 -3.49 0.50 17.97
N VAL A 2 -3.31 -0.77 18.34
CA VAL A 2 -3.76 -1.91 17.53
C VAL A 2 -5.20 -2.22 17.93
N VAL A 3 -6.11 -2.26 16.96
CA VAL A 3 -7.46 -2.78 17.15
C VAL A 3 -7.42 -4.26 16.78
N LEU A 4 -7.83 -5.13 17.69
CA LEU A 4 -8.01 -6.55 17.43
C LEU A 4 -9.46 -6.81 17.03
N THR A 5 -9.66 -7.44 15.89
CA THR A 5 -10.99 -7.89 15.46
C THR A 5 -11.00 -9.41 15.41
N GLU A 6 -11.95 -10.01 16.14
CA GLU A 6 -12.26 -11.42 16.01
C GLU A 6 -13.14 -11.62 14.78
N THR A 7 -12.68 -12.49 13.87
CA THR A 7 -13.38 -12.75 12.60
C THR A 7 -14.05 -14.12 12.60
N GLY A 8 -13.66 -15.04 13.50
CA GLY A 8 -13.99 -16.47 13.44
C GLY A 8 -12.91 -17.32 12.75
N GLY A 9 -11.91 -16.68 12.15
CA GLY A 9 -10.72 -17.29 11.55
C GLY A 9 -9.45 -16.70 12.13
N ALA A 10 -8.50 -16.31 11.27
CA ALA A 10 -7.28 -15.63 11.70
C ALA A 10 -7.60 -14.27 12.37
N LEU A 11 -6.81 -13.90 13.37
CA LEU A 11 -6.94 -12.61 14.03
C LEU A 11 -6.63 -11.47 13.06
N VAL A 12 -7.25 -10.31 13.24
CA VAL A 12 -6.90 -9.09 12.50
C VAL A 12 -6.29 -8.08 13.46
N LYS A 13 -5.08 -7.61 13.15
CA LYS A 13 -4.40 -6.51 13.84
C LYS A 13 -4.48 -5.27 12.96
N ALA A 14 -5.18 -4.23 13.41
CA ALA A 14 -5.39 -3.03 12.61
C ALA A 14 -4.78 -1.77 13.26
N TRP A 15 -4.02 -0.99 12.49
CA TRP A 15 -3.36 0.26 12.91
C TRP A 15 -4.16 1.51 12.46
N ILE A 16 -5.46 1.53 12.76
CA ILE A 16 -6.43 2.39 12.06
C ILE A 16 -7.02 3.50 12.96
N LYS A 17 -6.24 4.03 13.91
CA LYS A 17 -6.76 4.97 14.92
C LYS A 17 -7.34 6.23 14.25
N GLY A 18 -8.66 6.35 14.22
CA GLY A 18 -9.38 7.47 13.62
C GLY A 18 -9.45 7.46 12.09
N ALA A 19 -8.90 6.43 11.44
CA ALA A 19 -9.00 6.26 9.99
C ALA A 19 -10.33 5.58 9.64
N PRO A 20 -11.17 6.19 8.78
CA PRO A 20 -12.37 5.52 8.30
C PRO A 20 -11.98 4.33 7.41
N ILE A 21 -12.65 3.21 7.58
CA ILE A 21 -12.51 2.04 6.71
C ILE A 21 -13.86 1.77 6.07
N GLU A 22 -13.86 1.66 4.75
CA GLU A 22 -15.02 1.31 3.95
C GLU A 22 -15.61 -0.04 4.39
N HIS A 23 -16.94 -0.17 4.32
CA HIS A 23 -17.61 -1.42 4.66
C HIS A 23 -17.15 -2.60 3.78
N SER A 24 -16.89 -2.33 2.49
CA SER A 24 -16.32 -3.28 1.52
C SER A 24 -14.98 -3.84 1.99
N ALA A 25 -14.06 -2.95 2.41
CA ALA A 25 -12.75 -3.33 2.92
C ALA A 25 -12.85 -4.14 4.21
N ARG A 26 -13.72 -3.74 5.15
CA ARG A 26 -13.97 -4.52 6.39
C ARG A 26 -14.46 -5.93 6.08
N ARG A 27 -15.41 -6.06 5.16
CA ARG A 27 -15.94 -7.38 4.76
C ARG A 27 -14.84 -8.23 4.10
N GLN A 28 -14.08 -7.65 3.18
CA GLN A 28 -12.98 -8.34 2.52
C GLN A 28 -11.91 -8.83 3.52
N ILE A 29 -11.59 -8.03 4.54
CA ILE A 29 -10.69 -8.44 5.63
C ILE A 29 -11.24 -9.65 6.37
N THR A 30 -12.52 -9.63 6.74
CA THR A 30 -13.15 -10.78 7.41
C THR A 30 -13.15 -12.02 6.52
N ASP A 31 -13.48 -11.89 5.24
CA ASP A 31 -13.54 -13.01 4.29
C ASP A 31 -12.15 -13.65 4.10
N VAL A 32 -11.10 -12.83 3.92
CA VAL A 32 -9.72 -13.32 3.79
C VAL A 32 -9.24 -13.96 5.09
N ALA A 33 -9.61 -13.42 6.26
CA ALA A 33 -9.25 -13.98 7.55
C ALA A 33 -9.82 -15.39 7.79
N GLN A 34 -10.91 -15.77 7.13
CA GLN A 34 -11.46 -17.12 7.20
C GLN A 34 -10.69 -18.15 6.38
N LEU A 35 -9.79 -17.73 5.48
CA LEU A 35 -9.10 -18.67 4.62
C LEU A 35 -8.14 -19.54 5.46
N PRO A 36 -8.16 -20.87 5.29
CA PRO A 36 -7.36 -21.79 6.11
C PRO A 36 -5.85 -21.65 5.89
N ILE A 37 -5.46 -20.99 4.80
CA ILE A 37 -4.07 -20.74 4.43
C ILE A 37 -3.47 -19.54 5.20
N VAL A 38 -4.28 -18.71 5.87
CA VAL A 38 -3.76 -17.55 6.60
C VAL A 38 -3.06 -18.02 7.86
N HIS A 39 -1.82 -17.57 8.02
CA HIS A 39 -0.98 -17.91 9.15
C HIS A 39 -1.05 -16.83 10.23
N SER A 40 -1.47 -17.20 11.44
CA SER A 40 -1.52 -16.37 12.65
C SER A 40 -2.50 -15.19 12.61
N HIS A 41 -2.28 -14.20 11.75
CA HIS A 41 -3.09 -12.99 11.69
C HIS A 41 -2.90 -12.21 10.37
N ILE A 42 -3.87 -11.34 10.07
CA ILE A 42 -3.76 -10.29 9.04
C ILE A 42 -3.37 -8.98 9.74
N ALA A 43 -2.44 -8.23 9.15
CA ALA A 43 -2.15 -6.85 9.57
C ALA A 43 -2.79 -5.86 8.59
N ALA A 44 -3.63 -4.96 9.10
CA ALA A 44 -4.27 -3.89 8.32
C ALA A 44 -3.65 -2.53 8.68
N MET A 45 -3.11 -1.84 7.68
CA MET A 45 -2.45 -0.53 7.82
C MET A 45 -3.48 0.62 7.82
N PRO A 46 -3.09 1.85 8.20
CA PRO A 46 -4.03 2.99 8.24
C PRO A 46 -4.65 3.35 6.89
N ASP A 47 -3.99 2.99 5.78
CA ASP A 47 -4.39 3.20 4.39
C ASP A 47 -5.15 2.00 3.79
N VAL A 48 -5.55 1.04 4.63
CA VAL A 48 -6.26 -0.16 4.17
C VAL A 48 -7.56 0.19 3.47
N HIS A 49 -7.75 -0.35 2.27
CA HIS A 49 -8.96 -0.14 1.48
C HIS A 49 -9.25 -1.35 0.59
N PHE A 50 -10.44 -1.33 -0.01
CA PHE A 50 -10.89 -2.41 -0.86
C PHE A 50 -9.96 -2.56 -2.07
N GLY A 51 -9.55 -3.79 -2.36
CA GLY A 51 -8.71 -4.11 -3.51
C GLY A 51 -9.27 -5.27 -4.33
N ARG A 52 -8.72 -5.45 -5.53
CA ARG A 52 -9.14 -6.54 -6.42
C ARG A 52 -8.50 -7.85 -5.93
N GLY A 53 -9.29 -8.69 -5.28
CA GLY A 53 -8.88 -9.99 -4.75
C GLY A 53 -8.51 -9.93 -3.27
N ALA A 54 -7.50 -9.15 -2.92
CA ALA A 54 -7.19 -8.80 -1.53
C ALA A 54 -7.25 -7.29 -1.31
N MET A 55 -7.28 -6.88 -0.04
CA MET A 55 -7.23 -5.49 0.38
C MET A 55 -5.83 -4.89 0.20
N VAL A 56 -5.77 -3.66 -0.31
CA VAL A 56 -4.53 -2.87 -0.37
C VAL A 56 -4.22 -2.36 1.04
N GLY A 57 -2.94 -2.14 1.35
CA GLY A 57 -2.52 -1.66 2.68
C GLY A 57 -2.62 -2.75 3.75
N SER A 58 -2.29 -4.00 3.41
CA SER A 58 -2.32 -5.11 4.35
C SER A 58 -1.14 -6.07 4.21
N VAL A 59 -0.92 -6.87 5.25
CA VAL A 59 0.01 -8.00 5.23
C VAL A 59 -0.78 -9.27 5.54
N ILE A 60 -0.71 -10.23 4.61
CA ILE A 60 -1.31 -11.56 4.74
C ILE A 60 -0.18 -12.57 4.67
N ALA A 61 0.20 -13.13 5.82
CA ALA A 61 1.11 -14.27 5.84
C ALA A 61 0.32 -15.54 5.52
N THR A 62 0.80 -16.35 4.58
CA THR A 62 0.18 -17.64 4.26
C THR A 62 1.09 -18.81 4.60
N LYS A 63 0.49 -19.98 4.85
CA LYS A 63 1.20 -21.25 5.00
C LYS A 63 0.66 -22.25 3.98
N ASP A 64 1.54 -23.07 3.41
CA ASP A 64 1.23 -24.17 2.48
C ASP A 64 0.55 -23.77 1.16
N ALA A 65 0.36 -22.46 0.90
CA ALA A 65 -0.21 -21.92 -0.34
C ALA A 65 0.29 -20.50 -0.64
N ILE A 66 0.23 -20.12 -1.92
CA ILE A 66 0.49 -18.75 -2.40
C ILE A 66 -0.84 -18.13 -2.83
N MET A 67 -1.04 -16.84 -2.55
CA MET A 67 -2.22 -16.07 -2.96
C MET A 67 -1.79 -14.93 -3.92
N PRO A 68 -1.73 -15.16 -5.24
CA PRO A 68 -1.25 -14.15 -6.20
C PRO A 68 -2.06 -12.84 -6.15
N ALA A 69 -3.36 -12.93 -5.91
CA ALA A 69 -4.23 -11.77 -5.79
C ALA A 69 -3.91 -10.85 -4.60
N ALA A 70 -3.15 -11.34 -3.61
CA ALA A 70 -2.66 -10.54 -2.48
C ALA A 70 -1.39 -9.74 -2.80
N VAL A 71 -0.69 -10.07 -3.89
CA VAL A 71 0.52 -9.34 -4.33
C VAL A 71 0.14 -8.07 -5.10
N GLY A 72 -0.98 -8.10 -5.82
CA GLY A 72 -1.41 -7.03 -6.72
C GLY A 72 -1.04 -7.30 -8.18
N VAL A 73 -1.61 -6.49 -9.07
CA VAL A 73 -1.44 -6.63 -10.53
C VAL A 73 -0.08 -6.10 -10.99
N ASP A 74 0.41 -5.03 -10.36
CA ASP A 74 1.69 -4.39 -10.67
C ASP A 74 2.77 -4.92 -9.72
N ILE A 75 3.31 -6.10 -10.05
CA ILE A 75 4.29 -6.79 -9.22
C ILE A 75 5.61 -6.02 -9.27
N GLY A 76 6.10 -5.60 -8.10
CA GLY A 76 7.30 -4.78 -7.99
C GLY A 76 7.00 -3.28 -7.96
N TYR A 77 5.72 -2.88 -7.96
CA TYR A 77 5.34 -1.50 -7.68
C TYR A 77 5.88 -1.07 -6.31
N GLY A 78 6.57 0.05 -6.27
CA GLY A 78 7.22 0.53 -5.06
C GLY A 78 7.92 1.86 -5.28
N MET A 79 8.59 2.32 -4.22
CA MET A 79 9.30 3.59 -4.22
C MET A 79 10.79 3.35 -4.02
N ILE A 80 11.61 4.10 -4.75
CA ILE A 80 13.04 4.23 -4.50
C ILE A 80 13.33 5.67 -4.07
N ALA A 81 14.18 5.84 -3.06
CA ALA A 81 14.64 7.14 -2.62
C ALA A 81 16.17 7.17 -2.67
N MET A 82 16.72 8.22 -3.28
CA MET A 82 18.15 8.47 -3.33
C MET A 82 18.46 9.74 -2.55
N ARG A 83 19.38 9.63 -1.59
CA ARG A 83 19.86 10.80 -0.82
C ARG A 83 20.83 11.61 -1.68
N LEU A 84 20.55 12.90 -1.81
CA LEU A 84 21.46 13.85 -2.46
C LEU A 84 22.46 14.44 -1.46
N SER A 85 23.58 14.94 -1.98
CA SER A 85 24.59 15.69 -1.20
C SER A 85 24.26 17.17 -1.05
N VAL A 86 23.16 17.65 -1.66
CA VAL A 86 22.72 19.05 -1.67
C VAL A 86 21.42 19.25 -0.90
N THR A 87 21.17 20.49 -0.45
CA THR A 87 19.92 20.89 0.22
C THR A 87 18.91 21.45 -0.78
N ALA A 88 17.65 21.61 -0.35
CA ALA A 88 16.54 22.06 -1.20
C ALA A 88 16.79 23.45 -1.84
N ASP A 89 17.50 24.34 -1.13
CA ASP A 89 17.81 25.70 -1.59
C ASP A 89 18.74 25.71 -2.81
N LEU A 90 19.53 24.64 -3.00
CA LEU A 90 20.44 24.48 -4.12
C LEU A 90 19.79 23.82 -5.35
N LEU A 91 18.53 23.40 -5.24
CA LEU A 91 17.81 22.80 -6.36
C LEU A 91 17.33 23.91 -7.32
N PRO A 92 17.49 23.73 -8.64
CA PRO A 92 17.00 24.73 -9.60
C PRO A 92 15.47 24.73 -9.65
N ASP A 93 14.86 25.88 -9.96
CA ASP A 93 13.40 26.02 -9.97
C ASP A 93 12.73 25.28 -11.13
N ASP A 94 13.50 24.92 -12.16
CA ASP A 94 13.07 24.14 -13.32
C ASP A 94 13.30 22.62 -13.16
N LEU A 95 13.70 22.15 -11.97
CA LEU A 95 14.06 20.74 -11.71
C LEU A 95 12.98 19.76 -12.16
N ALA A 96 11.72 20.06 -11.88
CA ALA A 96 10.60 19.17 -12.21
C ALA A 96 10.48 18.93 -13.72
N ILE A 97 10.66 19.98 -14.53
CA ILE A 97 10.62 19.91 -16.00
C ILE A 97 11.82 19.12 -16.52
N ASN A 98 13.00 19.32 -15.91
CA ASN A 98 14.21 18.59 -16.29
C ASN A 98 14.09 17.09 -16.00
N ILE A 99 13.47 16.70 -14.88
CA ILE A 99 13.18 15.29 -14.57
C ILE A 99 12.20 14.71 -15.59
N GLU A 100 11.08 15.38 -15.87
CA GLU A 100 10.07 14.89 -16.81
C GLU A 100 10.64 14.67 -18.22
N ARG A 101 11.51 15.58 -18.69
CA ARG A 101 12.16 15.45 -20.00
C ARG A 101 13.15 14.29 -20.08
N THR A 102 13.81 13.95 -18.97
CA THR A 102 14.90 12.95 -18.96
C THR A 102 14.46 11.56 -18.55
N ALA A 103 13.39 11.44 -17.76
CA ALA A 103 12.79 10.17 -17.39
C ALA A 103 11.85 9.69 -18.51
N PRO A 104 12.11 8.57 -19.19
CA PRO A 104 11.17 8.05 -20.18
C PRO A 104 9.86 7.66 -19.50
N HIS A 105 8.74 8.23 -19.95
CA HIS A 105 7.40 7.88 -19.49
C HIS A 105 6.44 7.75 -20.68
N SER A 106 5.32 7.06 -20.49
CA SER A 106 4.34 6.74 -21.54
C SER A 106 3.50 7.95 -22.01
N GLY A 107 4.00 9.18 -21.88
CA GLY A 107 3.35 10.40 -22.36
C GLY A 107 2.25 10.96 -21.44
N ILE A 108 1.97 10.32 -20.31
CA ILE A 108 1.15 10.90 -19.24
C ILE A 108 2.03 11.91 -18.48
N LYS A 109 1.63 13.20 -18.45
CA LYS A 109 2.34 14.24 -17.69
C LYS A 109 2.49 13.80 -16.24
N CYS A 110 3.72 13.54 -15.82
CA CYS A 110 4.03 12.98 -14.51
C CYS A 110 4.66 14.05 -13.63
N VAL A 111 3.98 15.18 -13.43
CA VAL A 111 4.43 16.20 -12.48
C VAL A 111 3.22 16.86 -11.81
N ARG A 112 2.97 16.49 -10.55
CA ARG A 112 2.42 17.46 -9.60
C ARG A 112 3.61 18.27 -9.10
N THR A 113 3.64 19.55 -9.44
CA THR A 113 4.61 20.48 -8.88
C THR A 113 4.31 20.63 -7.40
N PHE A 114 5.19 20.10 -6.55
CA PHE A 114 5.30 20.61 -5.20
C PHE A 114 6.17 21.86 -5.31
N SER A 115 5.55 23.03 -5.12
CA SER A 115 6.32 24.26 -4.90
C SER A 115 7.24 24.02 -3.71
N LYS A 116 8.47 24.56 -3.79
CA LYS A 116 9.27 24.82 -2.59
C LYS A 116 8.43 25.63 -1.59
#